data_AF-A0A0K1ZU48-F1
#
_entry.id   AF-A0A0K1ZU48-F1
#
_cell.length_a   1.000
_cell.length_b   1.000
_cell.length_c   1.000
_cell.angle_alpha   90.00
_cell.angle_beta   90.00
_cell.angle_gamma   90.00
#
_symmetry.space_group_name_H-M   'P 1'
#
loop_
_entity.id
_entity.type
_entity.pdbx_description
1 polymer ?
#
loop_
_entity_poly.entity_id
_entity_poly.type
_entity_poly.pdbx_seq_one_letter_code
_entity_poly.pdbx_strand_id
1 'polypeptide(L)'
;TNISDLFDISPLSLARASNIKSEEQKLIPGQVLLVPVTCGCTRNRNFVNISYDIKLGDSYFYLATTSYENLTNSKKLADFNSALSPFLLPDGVAIVVPLFCRCPSKNQLNKGIKYLITYVWQNNDNVSLVSTKFGAS
;
A
#
# COMPACT_ATOMS: atom_id res chain seq x y z
N THR A 1 -11.56 9.21 -6.39
CA THR A 1 -10.11 9.29 -6.13
C THR A 1 -9.41 8.26 -6.98
N ASN A 2 -8.32 8.62 -7.65
CA ASN A 2 -7.50 7.63 -8.37
C ASN A 2 -6.58 6.90 -7.36
N ILE A 3 -6.32 5.61 -7.57
CA ILE A 3 -5.38 4.84 -6.75
C ILE A 3 -3.95 5.39 -6.94
N SER A 4 -3.62 5.88 -8.13
CA SER A 4 -2.31 6.51 -8.40
C SER A 4 -2.02 7.67 -7.44
N ASP A 5 -3.01 8.54 -7.22
CA ASP A 5 -2.88 9.71 -6.35
C ASP A 5 -2.74 9.30 -4.89
N LEU A 6 -3.46 8.25 -4.47
CA LEU A 6 -3.44 7.74 -3.10
C LEU A 6 -2.07 7.17 -2.70
N PHE A 7 -1.31 6.65 -3.67
CA PHE A 7 0.01 6.06 -3.46
C PHE A 7 1.15 6.95 -3.96
N ASP A 8 0.87 8.18 -4.39
CA ASP A 8 1.84 9.13 -4.96
C ASP A 8 2.68 8.51 -6.09
N ILE A 9 2.02 7.83 -7.03
CA ILE A 9 2.65 7.23 -8.21
C ILE A 9 1.94 7.65 -9.50
N SER A 10 2.62 7.47 -10.65
CA SER A 10 1.98 7.69 -11.95
C SER A 10 1.01 6.56 -12.33
N PRO A 11 -0.14 6.87 -12.96
CA PRO A 11 -1.02 5.86 -13.57
C PRO A 11 -0.29 4.92 -14.53
N LEU A 12 0.69 5.41 -15.29
CA LEU A 12 1.57 4.59 -16.14
C LEU A 12 2.31 3.50 -15.38
N SER A 13 2.87 3.83 -14.21
CA SER A 13 3.62 2.88 -13.40
C SER A 13 2.70 1.79 -12.85
N LEU A 14 1.52 2.19 -12.40
CA LEU A 14 0.47 1.29 -11.94
C LEU A 14 0.00 0.34 -13.07
N ALA A 15 -0.25 0.90 -14.25
CA ALA A 15 -0.71 0.14 -15.41
C ALA A 15 0.34 -0.88 -15.88
N ARG A 16 1.61 -0.46 -15.98
CA ARG A 16 2.73 -1.35 -16.33
C ARG A 16 2.90 -2.49 -15.33
N ALA A 17 2.89 -2.19 -14.03
CA ALA A 17 3.04 -3.19 -12.99
C ALA A 17 1.88 -4.20 -12.98
N SER A 18 0.67 -3.76 -13.33
CA SER A 18 -0.55 -4.57 -13.32
C SER A 18 -0.91 -5.17 -14.70
N ASN A 19 -0.04 -5.02 -15.70
CA ASN A 19 -0.28 -5.45 -17.08
C ASN A 19 -1.59 -4.89 -17.70
N ILE A 20 -1.91 -3.64 -17.38
CA ILE A 20 -3.06 -2.90 -17.93
C ILE A 20 -2.60 -2.14 -19.18
N LYS A 21 -3.38 -2.22 -20.26
CA LYS A 21 -2.99 -1.71 -21.59
C LYS A 21 -3.04 -0.18 -21.72
N SER A 22 -3.94 0.48 -20.99
CA SER A 22 -4.14 1.93 -21.03
C SER A 22 -4.28 2.49 -19.61
N GLU A 23 -3.66 3.63 -19.36
CA GLU A 23 -3.77 4.38 -18.10
C GLU A 23 -5.18 4.93 -17.83
N GLU A 24 -5.96 5.11 -18.90
CA GLU A 24 -7.34 5.59 -18.85
C GLU A 24 -8.35 4.46 -18.67
N GLN A 25 -7.88 3.20 -18.71
CA GLN A 25 -8.75 2.04 -18.56
C GLN A 25 -9.39 2.06 -17.17
N LYS A 26 -10.73 2.02 -17.13
CA LYS A 26 -11.46 1.89 -15.87
C LYS A 26 -11.13 0.57 -15.20
N LEU A 27 -10.80 0.65 -13.91
CA LEU A 27 -10.54 -0.52 -13.10
C LEU A 27 -11.83 -1.30 -12.83
N ILE A 28 -11.74 -2.62 -12.85
CA ILE A 28 -12.83 -3.54 -12.53
C ILE A 28 -12.76 -3.88 -11.04
N PRO A 29 -13.85 -3.73 -10.26
CA PRO A 29 -13.86 -4.11 -8.85
C PRO A 29 -13.39 -5.55 -8.62
N GLY A 30 -12.53 -5.75 -7.63
CA GLY A 30 -12.00 -7.07 -7.26
C GLY A 30 -10.87 -7.61 -8.14
N GLN A 31 -10.48 -6.90 -9.21
CA GLN A 31 -9.30 -7.31 -9.99
C GLN A 31 -8.00 -7.11 -9.20
N VAL A 32 -6.98 -7.90 -9.52
CA VAL A 32 -5.64 -7.73 -8.94
C VAL A 32 -5.00 -6.48 -9.52
N LEU A 33 -4.48 -5.62 -8.63
CA LEU A 33 -3.74 -4.42 -8.97
C LEU A 33 -2.42 -4.43 -8.21
N LEU A 34 -1.31 -4.37 -8.95
CA LEU A 34 0.03 -4.29 -8.38
C LEU A 34 0.46 -2.83 -8.34
N VAL A 35 0.59 -2.29 -7.13
CA VAL A 35 1.04 -0.92 -6.88
C VAL A 35 2.54 -0.94 -6.61
N PRO A 36 3.39 -0.49 -7.55
CA PRO A 36 4.83 -0.50 -7.36
C PRO A 36 5.24 0.60 -6.37
N VAL A 37 6.01 0.22 -5.34
CA VAL A 37 6.48 1.12 -4.29
C VAL A 37 7.91 0.82 -3.91
N THR A 38 8.65 1.84 -3.46
CA THR A 38 10.01 1.69 -2.96
C THR A 38 9.98 1.51 -1.45
N CYS A 39 10.26 0.29 -0.98
CA CYS A 39 10.27 -0.01 0.45
C CYS A 39 11.49 0.59 1.15
N GLY A 40 11.27 1.44 2.15
CA GLY A 40 12.32 1.93 3.03
C GLY A 40 12.64 0.88 4.09
N CYS A 41 13.80 0.23 3.98
CA CYS A 41 14.23 -0.82 4.91
C CYS A 41 15.40 -0.37 5.78
N THR A 42 15.14 -0.28 7.08
CA THR A 42 16.13 -0.03 8.12
C THR A 42 16.13 -1.18 9.10
N ARG A 43 17.06 -1.19 10.06
CA ARG A 43 17.25 -2.31 11.00
C ARG A 43 15.95 -2.70 11.75
N ASN A 44 15.09 -1.72 12.05
CA ASN A 44 13.89 -1.91 12.88
C ASN A 44 12.57 -1.49 12.20
N ARG A 45 12.61 -1.00 10.95
CA ARG A 45 11.43 -0.45 10.28
C ARG A 45 11.47 -0.76 8.79
N ASN A 46 10.37 -1.28 8.27
CA ASN A 46 10.17 -1.55 6.84
C ASN A 46 8.82 -0.96 6.42
N PHE A 47 8.86 0.26 5.90
CA PHE A 47 7.66 0.99 5.49
C PHE A 47 7.90 1.75 4.19
N VAL A 48 6.82 1.97 3.46
CA VAL A 48 6.73 3.02 2.44
C VAL A 48 6.04 4.20 3.09
N ASN A 49 6.63 5.38 3.02
CA ASN A 49 6.00 6.61 3.50
C ASN A 49 5.31 7.29 2.34
N ILE A 50 3.99 7.36 2.39
CA ILE A 50 3.18 8.10 1.42
C ILE A 50 2.70 9.40 2.07
N SER A 51 2.79 10.52 1.34
CA SER A 51 2.21 11.78 1.79
C SER A 51 0.72 11.81 1.42
N TYR A 52 -0.14 12.20 2.36
CA TYR A 52 -1.58 12.29 2.13
C TYR A 52 -2.14 13.55 2.79
N ASP A 53 -2.89 14.36 2.04
CA ASP A 53 -3.59 15.50 2.59
C ASP A 53 -4.93 15.05 3.17
N ILE A 54 -5.11 15.25 4.49
CA ILE A 54 -6.36 14.96 5.19
C ILE A 54 -7.52 15.66 4.50
N LYS A 55 -8.63 14.95 4.33
CA LYS A 55 -9.89 15.47 3.82
C LYS A 55 -10.92 15.54 4.93
N LEU A 56 -11.87 16.47 4.81
CA LEU A 56 -13.01 16.56 5.72
C LEU A 56 -13.72 15.20 5.86
N GLY A 57 -13.82 14.71 7.10
CA GLY A 57 -14.44 13.43 7.43
C GLY A 57 -13.46 12.25 7.56
N ASP A 58 -12.19 12.45 7.25
CA ASP A 58 -11.18 11.41 7.45
C ASP A 58 -10.97 11.11 8.94
N SER A 59 -10.63 9.85 9.19
CA SER A 59 -10.07 9.38 10.45
C SER A 59 -8.96 8.38 10.14
N TYR A 60 -8.01 8.18 11.06
CA TYR A 60 -6.98 7.16 10.85
C TYR A 60 -7.56 5.75 10.69
N PHE A 61 -8.70 5.46 11.31
CA PHE A 61 -9.41 4.20 11.10
C PHE A 61 -9.98 4.07 9.69
N TYR A 62 -10.65 5.11 9.20
CA TYR A 62 -11.19 5.14 7.84
C TYR A 62 -10.08 5.04 6.79
N LEU A 63 -9.01 5.83 6.95
CA LEU A 63 -7.85 5.78 6.04
C LEU A 63 -7.22 4.39 6.03
N ALA A 64 -6.97 3.78 7.19
CA ALA A 64 -6.35 2.47 7.26
C ALA A 64 -7.22 1.36 6.65
N THR A 65 -8.51 1.30 6.98
CA THR A 65 -9.38 0.17 6.64
C THR A 65 -10.05 0.30 5.28
N THR A 66 -10.38 1.53 4.88
CA THR A 66 -11.16 1.81 3.68
C THR A 66 -10.28 2.38 2.57
N SER A 67 -9.52 3.44 2.83
CA SER A 67 -8.70 4.06 1.77
C SER A 67 -7.52 3.17 1.37
N TYR A 68 -6.77 2.66 2.35
CA TYR A 68 -5.58 1.83 2.12
C TYR A 68 -5.81 0.33 2.33
N GLU A 69 -7.07 -0.10 2.47
CA GLU A 69 -7.48 -1.52 2.50
C GLU A 69 -6.64 -2.41 3.43
N ASN A 70 -6.28 -1.92 4.62
CA ASN A 70 -5.44 -2.60 5.62
C ASN A 70 -3.97 -2.84 5.23
N LEU A 71 -3.44 -2.13 4.22
CA LEU A 71 -2.00 -2.07 3.94
C LEU A 71 -1.21 -1.25 4.99
N THR A 72 -1.93 -0.56 5.87
CA THR A 72 -1.44 0.07 7.11
C THR A 72 -2.44 -0.19 8.24
N ASN A 73 -2.22 0.37 9.43
CA ASN A 73 -3.22 0.39 10.49
C ASN A 73 -3.28 1.74 11.21
N SER A 74 -4.40 2.00 11.87
CA SER A 74 -4.69 3.27 12.54
C SER A 74 -3.66 3.62 13.62
N LYS A 75 -3.13 2.61 14.32
CA LYS A 75 -2.09 2.81 15.32
C LYS A 75 -0.80 3.32 14.67
N LYS A 76 -0.41 2.77 13.52
CA LYS A 76 0.77 3.25 12.79
C LYS A 76 0.61 4.62 12.19
N LEU A 77 -0.59 4.96 11.71
CA LEU A 77 -0.92 6.33 11.34
C LEU A 77 -0.75 7.30 12.52
N ALA A 78 -1.28 6.96 13.70
CA ALA A 78 -1.10 7.79 14.90
C ALA A 78 0.36 7.87 15.36
N ASP A 79 1.09 6.74 15.37
CA ASP A 79 2.52 6.70 15.75
C ASP A 79 3.37 7.63 14.87
N PHE A 80 3.13 7.63 13.54
CA PHE A 80 3.89 8.45 12.59
C PHE A 80 3.47 9.91 12.56
N ASN A 81 2.26 10.23 13.04
CA ASN A 81 1.69 11.59 13.04
C ASN A 81 1.34 12.05 14.46
N SER A 82 2.18 11.72 15.43
CA SER A 82 1.95 11.96 16.87
C SER A 82 1.71 13.42 17.29
N ALA A 83 2.04 14.39 16.42
CA ALA A 83 1.75 15.80 16.64
C ALA A 83 0.27 16.16 16.41
N LEU A 84 -0.50 15.31 15.72
CA LEU A 84 -1.92 15.52 15.44
C LEU A 84 -2.79 14.79 16.46
N SER A 85 -3.93 15.40 16.80
CA SER A 85 -4.94 14.74 17.62
C SER A 85 -5.61 13.63 16.78
N PRO A 86 -5.64 12.37 17.24
CA PRO A 86 -6.33 11.31 16.52
C PRO A 86 -7.85 11.48 16.46
N PHE A 87 -8.40 12.38 17.28
CA PHE A 87 -9.84 12.68 17.35
C PHE A 87 -10.26 13.85 16.46
N LEU A 88 -9.30 14.70 16.07
CA LEU A 88 -9.58 15.90 15.28
C LEU A 88 -8.49 16.07 14.23
N LEU A 89 -8.76 15.53 13.05
CA LEU A 89 -7.89 15.64 11.89
C LEU A 89 -8.27 16.89 11.08
N PRO A 90 -7.41 17.93 11.03
CA PRO A 90 -7.68 19.14 10.27
C PRO A 90 -7.59 18.90 8.77
N ASP A 91 -8.56 19.42 8.01
CA ASP A 91 -8.60 19.37 6.55
C ASP A 91 -7.39 20.08 5.93
N GLY A 92 -6.86 19.50 4.84
CA GLY A 92 -5.72 20.03 4.09
C GLY A 92 -4.35 19.84 4.74
N VAL A 93 -4.27 19.19 5.91
CA VAL A 93 -2.97 18.90 6.55
C VAL A 93 -2.38 17.61 5.99
N ALA A 94 -1.14 17.72 5.50
CA ALA A 94 -0.36 16.57 5.05
C ALA A 94 0.05 15.67 6.22
N ILE A 95 -0.21 14.37 6.09
CA ILE A 95 0.23 13.33 7.00
C ILE A 95 1.09 12.29 6.29
N VAL A 96 1.86 11.53 7.06
CA VAL A 96 2.57 10.35 6.56
C VAL A 96 1.71 9.12 6.76
N VAL A 97 1.42 8.40 5.68
CA VAL A 97 0.79 7.09 5.68
C VAL A 97 1.88 6.02 5.55
N PRO A 98 2.23 5.30 6.63
CA PRO A 98 3.25 4.26 6.59
C PRO A 98 2.65 2.93 6.12
N LEU A 99 2.86 2.54 4.87
CA LEU A 99 2.44 1.24 4.34
C LEU A 99 3.45 0.15 4.70
N PHE A 100 2.96 -1.01 5.14
CA PHE A 100 3.82 -2.14 5.46
C PHE A 100 4.49 -2.69 4.20
N CYS A 101 5.80 -2.93 4.27
CA CYS A 101 6.54 -3.56 3.20
C CYS A 101 7.73 -4.36 3.74
N ARG A 102 8.46 -5.04 2.85
CA ARG A 102 9.70 -5.73 3.20
C ARG A 102 10.67 -5.70 2.04
N CYS A 103 11.96 -5.61 2.34
CA CYS A 103 13.00 -5.79 1.33
C CYS A 103 13.38 -7.27 1.20
N PRO A 104 13.70 -7.74 -0.02
CA PRO A 104 14.28 -9.06 -0.21
C PRO A 104 15.55 -9.24 0.63
N SER A 105 15.70 -10.40 1.25
CA SER A 105 16.95 -10.78 1.91
C SER A 105 18.06 -11.07 0.89
N LYS A 106 19.33 -11.07 1.33
CA LYS A 106 20.46 -11.44 0.46
C LYS A 106 20.26 -12.81 -0.21
N ASN A 107 19.72 -13.79 0.50
CA ASN A 107 19.43 -15.11 -0.07
C ASN A 107 18.35 -15.05 -1.16
N GLN A 108 17.29 -14.28 -0.95
CA GLN A 108 16.24 -14.08 -1.96
C GLN A 108 16.78 -13.38 -3.21
N LEU A 109 17.62 -12.35 -3.04
CA LEU A 109 18.30 -11.67 -4.14
C LEU A 109 19.21 -12.62 -4.92
N ASN A 110 19.98 -13.47 -4.23
CA ASN A 110 20.83 -14.48 -4.87
C ASN A 110 20.03 -15.52 -5.68
N LYS A 111 18.77 -15.76 -5.31
CA LYS A 111 17.82 -16.58 -6.05
C LYS A 111 17.06 -15.81 -7.15
N GLY A 112 17.41 -14.55 -7.39
CA GLY A 112 16.79 -13.70 -8.41
C GLY A 112 15.48 -13.03 -8.01
N ILE A 113 15.04 -13.15 -6.75
CA ILE A 113 13.82 -12.49 -6.25
C ILE A 113 14.11 -11.01 -6.01
N LYS A 114 13.59 -10.15 -6.89
CA LYS A 114 13.81 -8.69 -6.85
C LYS A 114 12.73 -7.92 -6.12
N TYR A 115 11.52 -8.47 -6.04
CA TYR A 115 10.34 -7.81 -5.49
C TYR A 115 9.61 -8.73 -4.51
N LEU A 116 8.98 -8.13 -3.51
CA LEU A 116 8.06 -8.80 -2.60
C LEU A 116 6.70 -8.09 -2.67
N ILE A 117 5.62 -8.85 -2.55
CA ILE A 117 4.25 -8.32 -2.55
C ILE A 117 3.77 -8.30 -1.10
N THR A 118 3.35 -7.13 -0.62
CA THR A 118 2.53 -7.04 0.58
C THR A 118 1.09 -7.34 0.19
N TYR A 119 0.50 -8.36 0.80
CA TYR A 119 -0.85 -8.80 0.51
C TYR A 119 -1.66 -8.91 1.80
N VAL A 120 -2.86 -8.35 1.81
CA VAL A 120 -3.81 -8.44 2.93
C VAL A 120 -4.65 -9.69 2.75
N TRP A 121 -4.55 -10.62 3.71
CA TRP A 121 -5.27 -11.88 3.69
C TRP A 121 -6.79 -11.68 3.73
N GLN A 122 -7.52 -12.44 2.90
CA GLN A 122 -8.98 -12.41 2.77
C GLN A 122 -9.62 -13.65 3.39
N ASN A 123 -10.92 -13.57 3.72
CA ASN A 123 -11.65 -14.62 4.44
C ASN A 123 -11.62 -16.01 3.77
N ASN A 124 -11.43 -16.08 2.44
CA ASN A 124 -11.41 -17.33 1.67
C ASN A 124 -10.00 -17.69 1.16
N ASP A 125 -8.97 -16.98 1.60
CA ASP A 125 -7.61 -17.26 1.18
C ASP A 125 -7.08 -18.55 1.83
N ASN A 126 -6.27 -19.26 1.06
CA ASN A 126 -5.34 -20.25 1.56
C ASN A 126 -4.02 -20.11 0.80
N VAL A 127 -2.96 -20.74 1.32
CA VAL A 127 -1.61 -20.58 0.74
C VAL A 127 -1.59 -21.00 -0.73
N SER A 128 -2.26 -22.10 -1.10
CA SER A 128 -2.31 -22.57 -2.49
C SER A 128 -2.97 -21.55 -3.41
N LEU A 129 -4.14 -21.01 -3.03
CA LEU A 129 -4.88 -20.04 -3.85
C LEU A 129 -4.08 -18.74 -4.04
N VAL A 130 -3.45 -18.25 -2.98
CA VAL A 130 -2.63 -17.03 -3.02
C VAL A 130 -1.35 -17.26 -3.84
N SER A 131 -0.68 -18.40 -3.66
CA SER A 131 0.48 -18.78 -4.47
C SER A 131 0.14 -18.87 -5.95
N THR A 132 -0.97 -19.52 -6.32
CA THR A 132 -1.43 -19.58 -7.72
C THR A 132 -1.77 -18.20 -8.26
N LYS A 133 -2.45 -17.35 -7.48
CA LYS A 133 -2.81 -15.97 -7.85
C LYS A 133 -1.60 -15.12 -8.24
N PHE A 134 -0.46 -15.32 -7.58
CA PHE A 134 0.77 -14.56 -7.82
C PHE A 134 1.87 -15.35 -8.55
N GLY A 135 1.59 -16.59 -8.98
CA GLY A 135 2.58 -17.45 -9.64
C GLY A 135 3.79 -17.79 -8.77
N ALA A 136 3.62 -17.87 -7.44
CA ALA A 136 4.66 -18.27 -6.50
C ALA A 136 4.66 -19.79 -6.30
N SER A 137 5.85 -20.38 -6.17
CA SER A 137 6.08 -21.82 -5.96
C SER A 137 6.99 -22.09 -4.77
#